data_AF-A0A0B6YDU8-F1
#
_entry.id   AF-A0A0B6YDU8-F1
#
_cell.length_a   1.000
_cell.length_b   1.000
_cell.length_c   1.000
_cell.angle_alpha   90.00
_cell.angle_beta   90.00
_cell.angle_gamma   90.00
#
_symmetry.space_group_name_H-M   'P 1'
#
loop_
_entity.id
_entity.type
_entity.pdbx_description
1 polymer ?
#
loop_
_entity_poly.entity_id
_entity_poly.type
_entity_poly.pdbx_seq_one_letter_code
_entity_poly.pdbx_strand_id
1 'polypeptide(L)' 'MNLLLQKYHILGKKGEGTFSEVLKCQVIKDGSYRACKKMKQTYESMEQVN' A
#
# COMPACT_ATOMS: atom_id res chain seq x y z
N MET A 1 -9.39 3.15 -11.90
CA MET A 1 -8.79 1.79 -11.78
C MET A 1 -7.51 1.91 -10.96
N ASN A 2 -7.38 1.18 -9.85
CA ASN A 2 -6.28 1.35 -8.89
C ASN A 2 -4.94 0.85 -9.50
N LEU A 3 -3.98 1.75 -9.74
CA LEU A 3 -2.67 1.44 -10.35
C LEU A 3 -1.86 0.40 -9.56
N LEU A 4 -2.08 0.30 -8.23
CA LEU A 4 -1.45 -0.73 -7.40
C LEU A 4 -1.93 -2.14 -7.79
N LEU A 5 -3.22 -2.33 -8.04
CA LEU A 5 -3.78 -3.65 -8.37
C LEU A 5 -3.37 -4.14 -9.77
N GLN A 6 -2.97 -3.24 -10.66
CA GLN A 6 -2.47 -3.62 -12.00
C GLN A 6 -1.03 -4.13 -12.00
N LYS A 7 -0.23 -3.80 -10.96
CA LYS A 7 1.18 -4.18 -10.89
C LYS A 7 1.49 -5.16 -9.75
N TYR A 8 0.60 -5.27 -8.77
CA TYR A 8 0.84 -6.02 -7.54
C TYR A 8 -0.36 -6.89 -7.16
N HIS A 9 -0.09 -8.15 -6.82
CA HIS A 9 -1.01 -9.00 -6.08
C HIS A 9 -0.83 -8.77 -4.58
N ILE A 10 -1.89 -8.37 -3.88
CA ILE A 10 -1.88 -8.20 -2.42
C ILE A 10 -2.06 -9.58 -1.80
N LEU A 11 -1.09 -10.01 -0.98
CA LEU A 11 -1.09 -11.31 -0.32
C LEU A 11 -1.61 -11.27 1.12
N GLY A 12 -1.65 -10.08 1.72
CA GLY A 12 -2.21 -9.88 3.05
C GLY A 12 -1.45 -8.84 3.86
N LYS A 13 -2.02 -8.47 5.01
CA LYS A 13 -1.46 -7.48 5.92
C LYS A 13 -0.29 -8.04 6.73
N LYS A 14 0.73 -7.21 6.94
CA LYS A 14 1.93 -7.51 7.73
C LYS A 14 2.10 -6.59 8.92
N GLY A 15 1.56 -5.38 8.87
CA GLY A 15 1.66 -4.44 9.97
C GLY A 15 0.60 -3.35 9.89
N GLU A 16 0.40 -2.70 11.02
CA GLU A 16 -0.45 -1.53 11.16
C GLU A 16 0.30 -0.47 11.97
N GLY A 17 0.34 0.74 11.43
CA GLY A 17 0.67 1.94 12.19
C GLY A 17 -0.56 2.81 12.35
N THR A 18 -0.44 3.89 13.12
CA THR A 18 -1.53 4.85 13.36
C THR A 18 -2.15 5.33 12.05
N PHE A 19 -1.32 5.75 11.10
CA PHE A 19 -1.76 6.40 9.85
C PHE A 19 -1.73 5.48 8.62
N SER A 20 -1.16 4.28 8.73
CA SER A 20 -0.90 3.42 7.58
C SER A 20 -1.03 1.94 7.87
N GLU A 21 -1.24 1.14 6.85
CA GLU A 21 -1.09 -0.32 6.88
C GLU A 21 0.07 -0.75 5.99
N VAL A 22 0.72 -1.86 6.35
CA VAL A 22 1.76 -2.50 5.55
C VAL A 22 1.22 -3.80 5.01
N LEU A 23 1.24 -3.96 3.69
CA LEU A 23 0.77 -5.13 2.96
C LEU A 23 1.98 -5.87 2.37
N LYS A 24 1.96 -7.21 2.44
CA LYS A 24 2.83 -8.03 1.61
C LYS A 24 2.22 -8.11 0.23
N CYS A 25 3.01 -7.77 -0.78
CA CYS A 25 2.60 -7.80 -2.17
C CYS A 25 3.59 -8.62 -3.00
N GLN A 26 3.11 -9.17 -4.10
CA GLN A 26 3.91 -9.78 -5.14
C GLN A 26 3.81 -8.93 -6.41
N VAL A 27 4.94 -8.59 -7.02
CA VAL A 27 4.99 -7.93 -8.33
C VAL A 27 4.50 -8.92 -9.39
N ILE A 28 3.51 -8.53 -10.19
CA ILE A 28 2.92 -9.41 -11.21
C ILE A 28 3.94 -9.75 -12.31
N LYS A 29 4.80 -8.79 -12.67
CA LYS A 29 5.76 -8.93 -13.77
C LYS A 29 6.85 -9.98 -13.52
N ASP A 30 7.40 -10.03 -12.30
CA ASP A 30 8.60 -10.84 -11.99
C ASP A 30 8.43 -11.77 -10.78
N GLY A 31 7.26 -11.75 -10.12
CA GLY A 31 6.97 -12.59 -8.96
C GLY A 31 7.71 -12.18 -7.68
N SER A 32 8.48 -11.09 -7.67
CA SER A 32 9.22 -10.63 -6.50
C SER A 32 8.30 -10.12 -5.40
N TYR A 33 8.69 -10.34 -4.14
CA TYR A 33 7.92 -9.89 -2.97
C TYR A 33 8.37 -8.50 -2.50
N ARG A 34 7.41 -7.64 -2.19
CA ARG A 34 7.64 -6.29 -1.65
C ARG A 34 6.69 -5.98 -0.51
N ALA A 35 7.09 -5.05 0.35
CA ALA A 35 6.20 -4.42 1.32
C ALA A 35 5.60 -3.15 0.70
N CYS A 36 4.28 -3.04 0.68
CA CYS A 36 3.57 -1.83 0.26
C CYS A 36 2.99 -1.14 1.49
N LYS A 37 3.43 0.09 1.76
CA LYS A 37 2.85 0.93 2.80
C LYS A 37 1.72 1.76 2.20
N LYS A 38 0.51 1.60 2.72
CA LYS A 38 -0.70 2.30 2.27
C LYS A 38 -1.19 3.20 3.39
N MET A 39 -1.46 4.46 3.08
CA MET A 39 -2.11 5.38 4.02
C MET A 39 -3.58 4.98 4.21
N LYS A 40 -4.07 5.06 5.45
CA LYS A 40 -5.48 4.72 5.76
C LYS A 40 -6.46 5.77 5.21
N GLN A 41 -6.01 7.02 5.12
CA GLN A 41 -6.75 8.15 4.59
C GLN A 41 -6.03 8.75 3.40
N THR A 42 -6.79 9.39 2.51
CA THR A 42 -6.26 10.25 1.45
C THR A 42 -6.11 11.65 2.01
N TYR A 43 -4.99 12.30 1.72
CA TYR A 43 -4.74 13.69 2.06
C TYR A 43 -4.69 14.51 0.76
N GLU A 44 -5.47 15.57 0.69
CA GLU A 44 -5.57 16.47 -0.46
C GLU A 44 -4.80 17.77 -0.24
N SER A 45 -4.49 18.11 1.02
CA SER A 45 -3.69 19.28 1.37
C SER A 45 -2.71 18.99 2.52
N MET A 46 -1.70 19.84 2.67
CA MET A 46 -0.69 19.72 3.73
C MET A 46 -1.28 19.97 5.12
N GLU A 47 -2.32 20.78 5.22
CA GLU A 47 -3.00 21.09 6.48
C GLU A 47 -3.65 19.84 7.10
N GLN A 48 -4.04 18.85 6.27
CA GLN A 48 -4.67 17.61 6.73
C GLN A 48 -3.68 16.58 7.29
N VAL A 49 -2.37 16.80 7.13
CA VAL A 49 -1.31 15.82 7.48
C VAL A 49 -0.88 15.94 8.96
N ASN A 50 -1.38 16.94 9.69
CA ASN A 50 -1.01 17.23 11.09
C ASN A 50 -1.94 16.59 12.12
#